data_AF-A0A956TGE7-F1
#
_entry.id   AF-A0A956TGE7-F1
#
_cell.length_a   1.000
_cell.length_b   1.000
_cell.length_c   1.000
_cell.angle_alpha   90.00
_cell.angle_beta   90.00
_cell.angle_gamma   90.00
#
_symmetry.space_group_name_H-M   'P 1'
#
loop_
_entity.id
_entity.type
_entity.pdbx_description
1 polymer ?
#
loop_
_entity_poly.entity_id
_entity_poly.type
_entity_poly.pdbx_seq_one_letter_code
_entity_poly.pdbx_strand_id
1 'polypeptide(L)'
;MTGKGVSDLEKLQSQLLRERTRAEEAEAGRVLAEKKMTLAQDEAARLSREVAQLRAQLEAERKAPEPSLEAASPVASQELEKAHGRLAEQAREYELLAGRLEEESAAKTLALADAARQKKLANEQQRKLESLEKEISRLEGLAAELRQGKPVVAPEQKRLEDIEKALQEVRQSLGQSEAKRGELEESYRLARERADTLTARLEELEKTLRRKDQEFDTLASSLMQAQERARQLETELPLSSGMEEEMREQLSGARSQAEDLRRQLAERQHELDRLQKELQTAELVKTALAERDTRIRSLEEKLEAYREARQGPSPADPVARAQALEAELAVKDRQIGRLEQTIRRLSSPQL
;
A
#
# COMPACT_ATOMS: atom_id res chain seq x y z
N MET A 1 -98.75 20.04 1.99
CA MET A 1 -97.99 19.01 2.74
C MET A 1 -96.68 18.61 2.02
N THR A 2 -95.94 19.55 1.43
CA THR A 2 -94.84 19.22 0.48
C THR A 2 -93.42 19.58 0.98
N GLY A 3 -93.26 20.29 2.10
CA GLY A 3 -91.94 20.76 2.56
C GLY A 3 -91.10 19.74 3.35
N LYS A 4 -91.72 18.80 4.08
CA LYS A 4 -90.99 17.84 4.94
C LYS A 4 -90.33 16.72 4.13
N GLY A 5 -91.03 16.19 3.12
CA GLY A 5 -90.52 15.11 2.27
C GLY A 5 -89.33 15.54 1.38
N VAL A 6 -89.26 16.81 0.98
CA VAL A 6 -88.13 17.36 0.21
C VAL A 6 -86.88 17.49 1.08
N SER A 7 -87.01 17.94 2.33
CA SER A 7 -85.88 18.05 3.27
C SER A 7 -85.29 16.69 3.65
N ASP A 8 -86.11 15.66 3.79
CA ASP A 8 -85.65 14.32 4.13
C ASP A 8 -84.97 13.63 2.92
N LEU A 9 -85.43 13.91 1.69
CA LEU A 9 -84.78 13.48 0.45
C LEU A 9 -83.40 14.12 0.24
N GLU A 10 -83.27 15.43 0.50
CA GLU A 10 -81.98 16.14 0.42
C GLU A 10 -80.96 15.63 1.45
N LYS A 11 -81.42 15.28 2.67
CA LYS A 11 -80.57 14.67 3.70
C LYS A 11 -80.10 13.28 3.30
N LEU A 12 -80.99 12.45 2.74
CA LEU A 12 -80.66 11.12 2.24
C LEU A 12 -79.67 11.19 1.07
N GLN A 13 -79.87 12.09 0.10
CA GLN A 13 -78.91 12.30 -0.98
C GLN A 13 -77.54 12.77 -0.47
N SER A 14 -77.53 13.68 0.51
CA SER A 14 -76.30 14.16 1.14
C SER A 14 -75.57 13.07 1.92
N GLN A 15 -76.29 12.18 2.60
CA GLN A 15 -75.71 11.00 3.26
C GLN A 15 -75.15 10.01 2.24
N LEU A 16 -75.88 9.71 1.17
CA LEU A 16 -75.45 8.78 0.14
C LEU A 16 -74.17 9.26 -0.57
N LEU A 17 -74.07 10.56 -0.87
CA LEU A 17 -72.87 11.19 -1.43
C LEU A 17 -71.66 11.10 -0.49
N ARG A 18 -71.86 11.28 0.82
CA ARG A 18 -70.79 11.14 1.83
C ARG A 18 -70.33 9.71 2.00
N GLU A 19 -71.25 8.74 1.93
CA GLU A 19 -70.88 7.32 2.02
C GLU A 19 -70.15 6.87 0.75
N ARG A 20 -70.58 7.32 -0.42
CA ARG A 20 -69.89 7.03 -1.68
C ARG A 20 -68.48 7.62 -1.71
N THR A 21 -68.32 8.88 -1.31
CA THR A 21 -66.99 9.52 -1.22
C THR A 21 -66.08 8.82 -0.21
N ARG A 22 -66.60 8.41 0.96
CA ARG A 22 -65.83 7.60 1.92
C ARG A 22 -65.44 6.22 1.38
N ALA A 23 -66.31 5.59 0.61
CA ALA A 23 -66.02 4.30 -0.02
C ALA A 23 -64.93 4.45 -1.10
N GLU A 24 -65.03 5.48 -1.95
CA GLU A 24 -64.03 5.80 -2.97
C GLU A 24 -62.67 6.18 -2.34
N GLU A 25 -62.65 6.93 -1.23
CA GLU A 25 -61.43 7.24 -0.46
C GLU A 25 -60.81 5.98 0.17
N ALA A 26 -61.63 5.09 0.73
CA ALA A 26 -61.18 3.83 1.31
C ALA A 26 -60.59 2.89 0.24
N GLU A 27 -61.21 2.84 -0.95
CA GLU A 27 -60.72 2.06 -2.08
C GLU A 27 -59.42 2.64 -2.65
N ALA A 28 -59.34 3.96 -2.84
CA ALA A 28 -58.11 4.64 -3.22
C ALA A 28 -56.98 4.41 -2.20
N GLY A 29 -57.30 4.42 -0.90
CA GLY A 29 -56.37 4.11 0.18
C GLY A 29 -55.84 2.67 0.11
N ARG A 30 -56.70 1.69 -0.20
CA ARG A 30 -56.29 0.29 -0.41
C ARG A 30 -55.38 0.13 -1.62
N VAL A 31 -55.74 0.72 -2.76
CA VAL A 31 -54.93 0.66 -3.99
C VAL A 31 -53.56 1.32 -3.79
N LEU A 32 -53.51 2.44 -3.07
CA LEU A 32 -52.24 3.08 -2.70
C LEU A 32 -51.39 2.21 -1.77
N ALA A 33 -52.00 1.54 -0.78
CA ALA A 33 -51.29 0.65 0.12
C ALA A 33 -50.73 -0.56 -0.64
N GLU A 34 -51.50 -1.14 -1.56
CA GLU A 34 -51.08 -2.27 -2.39
C GLU A 34 -49.92 -1.89 -3.32
N LYS A 35 -50.02 -0.72 -4.00
CA LYS A 35 -48.91 -0.19 -4.81
C LYS A 35 -47.64 0.11 -4.01
N LYS A 36 -47.78 0.62 -2.78
CA LYS A 36 -46.64 0.85 -1.89
C LYS A 36 -45.99 -0.48 -1.48
N MET A 37 -46.80 -1.51 -1.22
CA MET A 37 -46.28 -2.83 -0.89
C MET A 37 -45.54 -3.47 -2.06
N THR A 38 -46.07 -3.38 -3.28
CA THR A 38 -45.40 -3.91 -4.48
C THR A 38 -44.09 -3.17 -4.77
N LEU A 39 -44.07 -1.83 -4.64
CA LEU A 39 -42.84 -1.05 -4.79
C LEU A 39 -41.78 -1.44 -3.75
N ALA A 40 -42.19 -1.62 -2.49
CA ALA A 40 -41.28 -2.06 -1.44
C ALA A 40 -40.74 -3.49 -1.70
N GLN A 41 -41.57 -4.39 -2.24
CA GLN A 41 -41.14 -5.74 -2.64
C GLN A 41 -40.15 -5.71 -3.81
N ASP A 42 -40.39 -4.87 -4.81
CA ASP A 42 -39.49 -4.72 -5.97
C ASP A 42 -38.14 -4.10 -5.57
N GLU A 43 -38.15 -3.09 -4.69
CA GLU A 43 -36.92 -2.52 -4.12
C GLU A 43 -36.16 -3.53 -3.28
N ALA A 44 -36.83 -4.30 -2.43
CA ALA A 44 -36.20 -5.37 -1.65
C ALA A 44 -35.58 -6.45 -2.55
N ALA A 45 -36.26 -6.84 -3.64
CA ALA A 45 -35.75 -7.80 -4.60
C ALA A 45 -34.53 -7.25 -5.36
N ARG A 46 -34.53 -5.96 -5.72
CA ARG A 46 -33.38 -5.29 -6.35
C ARG A 46 -32.17 -5.27 -5.41
N LEU A 47 -32.35 -4.80 -4.18
CA LEU A 47 -31.27 -4.75 -3.17
C LEU A 47 -30.73 -6.15 -2.86
N SER A 48 -31.59 -7.16 -2.80
CA SER A 48 -31.14 -8.54 -2.58
C SER A 48 -30.26 -9.08 -3.72
N ARG A 49 -30.51 -8.68 -4.98
CA ARG A 49 -29.65 -9.05 -6.11
C ARG A 49 -28.31 -8.32 -6.06
N GLU A 50 -28.31 -7.05 -5.68
CA GLU A 50 -27.11 -6.23 -5.55
C GLU A 50 -26.21 -6.76 -4.43
N VAL A 51 -26.77 -7.12 -3.27
CA VAL A 51 -26.04 -7.79 -2.18
C VAL A 51 -25.47 -9.14 -2.64
N ALA A 52 -26.23 -9.92 -3.41
CA ALA A 52 -25.74 -11.20 -3.94
C ALA A 52 -24.57 -11.00 -4.93
N GLN A 53 -24.63 -9.97 -5.78
CA GLN A 53 -23.54 -9.63 -6.69
C GLN A 53 -22.28 -9.17 -5.95
N LEU A 54 -22.42 -8.31 -4.94
CA LEU A 54 -21.30 -7.86 -4.11
C LEU A 54 -20.66 -9.03 -3.34
N ARG A 55 -21.47 -9.96 -2.80
CA ARG A 55 -20.95 -11.18 -2.16
C ARG A 55 -20.19 -12.07 -3.14
N ALA A 56 -20.69 -12.23 -4.37
CA ALA A 56 -20.01 -12.99 -5.41
C ALA A 56 -18.68 -12.33 -5.85
N GLN A 57 -18.63 -10.99 -5.92
CA GLN A 57 -17.39 -10.24 -6.18
C GLN A 57 -16.37 -10.43 -5.04
N LEU A 58 -16.80 -10.29 -3.79
CA LEU A 58 -15.94 -10.53 -2.61
C LEU A 58 -15.42 -11.98 -2.54
N GLU A 59 -16.24 -12.98 -2.86
CA GLU A 59 -15.78 -14.36 -2.94
C GLU A 59 -14.79 -14.59 -4.11
N ALA A 60 -14.99 -13.91 -5.24
CA ALA A 60 -14.06 -13.98 -6.36
C ALA A 60 -12.72 -13.34 -6.02
N GLU A 61 -12.71 -12.20 -5.31
CA GLU A 61 -11.48 -11.56 -4.80
C GLU A 61 -10.78 -12.43 -3.75
N ARG A 62 -11.53 -13.10 -2.86
CA ARG A 62 -10.94 -14.06 -1.90
C ARG A 62 -10.38 -15.33 -2.52
N LYS A 63 -10.89 -15.74 -3.69
CA LYS A 63 -10.42 -16.93 -4.43
C LYS A 63 -9.35 -16.59 -5.46
N ALA A 64 -9.12 -15.31 -5.75
CA ALA A 64 -7.96 -14.90 -6.53
C ALA A 64 -6.70 -15.35 -5.76
N PRO A 65 -5.73 -16.01 -6.42
CA PRO A 65 -4.48 -16.35 -5.76
C PRO A 65 -3.88 -15.06 -5.22
N GLU A 66 -3.58 -15.01 -3.92
CA GLU A 66 -2.82 -13.92 -3.33
C GLU A 66 -1.58 -13.72 -4.21
N PRO A 67 -1.32 -12.50 -4.73
CA PRO A 67 -0.08 -12.25 -5.44
C PRO A 67 1.05 -12.58 -4.47
N SER A 68 1.88 -13.55 -4.82
CA SER A 68 2.93 -14.09 -3.97
C SER A 68 3.80 -12.93 -3.49
N LEU A 69 3.63 -12.52 -2.23
CA LEU A 69 4.36 -11.43 -1.57
C LEU A 69 5.84 -11.77 -1.30
N GLU A 70 6.41 -12.75 -2.01
CA GLU A 70 7.81 -13.17 -1.84
C GLU A 70 8.80 -12.13 -2.40
N ALA A 71 8.35 -11.15 -3.18
CA ALA A 71 9.20 -10.10 -3.76
C ALA A 71 9.00 -8.70 -3.17
N ALA A 72 8.03 -8.50 -2.27
CA ALA A 72 7.82 -7.22 -1.61
C ALA A 72 8.85 -7.01 -0.50
N SER A 73 9.48 -5.83 -0.45
CA SER A 73 10.35 -5.41 0.65
C SER A 73 9.67 -5.72 2.00
N PRO A 74 10.35 -6.33 2.98
CA PRO A 74 9.75 -6.70 4.26
C PRO A 74 9.07 -5.52 5.00
N VAL A 75 9.47 -4.29 4.66
CA VAL A 75 8.83 -3.06 5.13
C VAL A 75 7.44 -2.85 4.52
N ALA A 76 7.28 -3.08 3.21
CA ALA A 76 5.99 -2.92 2.51
C ALA A 76 4.98 -3.98 2.97
N SER A 77 5.41 -5.22 3.17
CA SER A 77 4.57 -6.29 3.70
C SER A 77 4.10 -6.00 5.13
N GLN A 78 4.98 -5.45 5.99
CA GLN A 78 4.61 -5.09 7.36
C GLN A 78 3.64 -3.89 7.42
N GLU A 79 3.76 -2.93 6.49
CA GLU A 79 2.83 -1.80 6.39
C GLU A 79 1.46 -2.22 5.88
N LEU A 80 1.40 -3.13 4.89
CA LEU A 80 0.16 -3.74 4.41
C LEU A 80 -0.55 -4.53 5.51
N GLU A 81 0.18 -5.36 6.25
CA GLU A 81 -0.38 -6.15 7.36
C GLU A 81 -0.95 -5.25 8.46
N LYS A 82 -0.24 -4.16 8.81
CA LYS A 82 -0.75 -3.14 9.75
C LYS A 82 -2.00 -2.43 9.23
N ALA A 83 -2.05 -2.09 7.94
CA ALA A 83 -3.20 -1.45 7.32
C ALA A 83 -4.43 -2.38 7.33
N HIS A 84 -4.25 -3.65 6.96
CA HIS A 84 -5.30 -4.66 7.04
C HIS A 84 -5.79 -4.90 8.48
N GLY A 85 -4.87 -4.93 9.46
CA GLY A 85 -5.22 -5.04 10.88
C GLY A 85 -6.11 -3.89 11.35
N ARG A 86 -5.73 -2.64 11.04
CA ARG A 86 -6.54 -1.44 11.37
C ARG A 86 -7.92 -1.47 10.72
N LEU A 87 -7.99 -1.89 9.46
CA LEU A 87 -9.25 -1.96 8.71
C LEU A 87 -10.18 -3.05 9.28
N ALA A 88 -9.62 -4.18 9.71
CA ALA A 88 -10.36 -5.24 10.38
C ALA A 88 -10.85 -4.81 11.78
N GLU A 89 -10.05 -4.06 12.54
CA GLU A 89 -10.47 -3.50 13.83
C GLU A 89 -11.62 -2.51 13.66
N GLN A 90 -11.51 -1.58 12.72
CA GLN A 90 -12.59 -0.65 12.41
C GLN A 90 -13.87 -1.36 11.94
N ALA A 91 -13.75 -2.49 11.24
CA ALA A 91 -14.92 -3.24 10.75
C ALA A 91 -15.69 -3.84 11.92
N ARG A 92 -14.98 -4.37 12.92
CA ARG A 92 -15.60 -4.87 14.16
C ARG A 92 -16.27 -3.75 14.95
N GLU A 93 -15.62 -2.59 15.06
CA GLU A 93 -16.23 -1.42 15.71
C GLU A 93 -17.52 -0.99 14.99
N TYR A 94 -17.51 -1.00 13.66
CA TYR A 94 -18.68 -0.67 12.85
C TYR A 94 -19.82 -1.66 13.07
N GLU A 95 -19.55 -2.96 13.02
CA GLU A 95 -20.55 -4.01 13.28
C GLU A 95 -21.18 -3.85 14.68
N LEU A 96 -20.37 -3.53 15.69
CA LEU A 96 -20.86 -3.27 17.05
C LEU A 96 -21.76 -2.03 17.12
N LEU A 97 -21.39 -0.95 16.43
CA LEU A 97 -22.20 0.29 16.38
C LEU A 97 -23.50 0.08 15.61
N ALA A 98 -23.46 -0.65 14.50
CA ALA A 98 -24.63 -0.99 13.69
C ALA A 98 -25.60 -1.87 14.50
N GLY A 99 -25.09 -2.89 15.22
CA GLY A 99 -25.92 -3.71 16.11
C GLY A 99 -26.58 -2.88 17.22
N ARG A 100 -25.85 -1.93 17.83
CA ARG A 100 -26.44 -1.02 18.82
C ARG A 100 -27.51 -0.11 18.23
N LEU A 101 -27.33 0.37 17.01
CA LEU A 101 -28.34 1.18 16.30
C LEU A 101 -29.63 0.36 16.09
N GLU A 102 -29.51 -0.89 15.66
CA GLU A 102 -30.65 -1.79 15.49
C GLU A 102 -31.38 -2.02 16.82
N GLU A 103 -30.66 -2.36 17.89
CA GLU A 103 -31.22 -2.57 19.23
C GLU A 103 -31.94 -1.32 19.76
N GLU A 104 -31.33 -0.14 19.66
CA GLU A 104 -31.94 1.10 20.12
C GLU A 104 -33.14 1.51 19.26
N SER A 105 -33.14 1.20 17.97
CA SER A 105 -34.27 1.45 17.07
C SER A 105 -35.48 0.58 17.41
N ALA A 106 -35.23 -0.70 17.73
CA ALA A 106 -36.25 -1.63 18.22
C ALA A 106 -36.79 -1.15 19.58
N ALA A 107 -35.91 -0.74 20.50
CA ALA A 107 -36.29 -0.20 21.79
C ALA A 107 -37.14 1.06 21.67
N LYS A 108 -36.82 1.96 20.74
CA LYS A 108 -37.61 3.18 20.46
C LYS A 108 -39.01 2.83 19.98
N THR A 109 -39.10 1.85 19.08
CA THR A 109 -40.39 1.39 18.54
C THR A 109 -41.27 0.81 19.63
N LEU A 110 -40.70 0.00 20.53
CA LEU A 110 -41.41 -0.53 21.69
C LEU A 110 -41.87 0.58 22.64
N ALA A 111 -40.99 1.55 22.96
CA ALA A 111 -41.33 2.67 23.84
C ALA A 111 -42.47 3.53 23.26
N LEU A 112 -42.48 3.78 21.96
CA LEU A 112 -43.57 4.50 21.28
C LEU A 112 -44.88 3.70 21.28
N ALA A 113 -44.80 2.37 21.08
CA ALA A 113 -45.96 1.50 21.14
C ALA A 113 -46.57 1.47 22.55
N ASP A 114 -45.74 1.41 23.59
CA ASP A 114 -46.18 1.46 24.97
C ASP A 114 -46.79 2.82 25.32
N ALA A 115 -46.16 3.94 24.92
CA ALA A 115 -46.76 5.27 25.07
C ALA A 115 -48.14 5.35 24.38
N ALA A 116 -48.27 4.83 23.16
CA ALA A 116 -49.55 4.82 22.45
C ALA A 116 -50.63 4.00 23.20
N ARG A 117 -50.25 2.84 23.77
CA ARG A 117 -51.14 2.01 24.59
C ARG A 117 -51.59 2.75 25.86
N GLN A 118 -50.65 3.35 26.60
CA GLN A 118 -50.97 4.08 27.83
C GLN A 118 -51.88 5.27 27.56
N LYS A 119 -51.62 6.03 26.48
CA LYS A 119 -52.48 7.13 26.06
C LYS A 119 -53.90 6.67 25.73
N LYS A 120 -54.05 5.52 25.05
CA LYS A 120 -55.36 4.96 24.73
C LYS A 120 -56.11 4.56 26.00
N LEU A 121 -55.45 3.89 26.94
CA LEU A 121 -56.04 3.51 28.22
C LEU A 121 -56.44 4.74 29.05
N ALA A 122 -55.59 5.78 29.08
CA ALA A 122 -55.91 7.04 29.76
C ALA A 122 -57.16 7.71 29.17
N ASN A 123 -57.29 7.74 27.83
CA ASN A 123 -58.48 8.25 27.15
C ASN A 123 -59.73 7.41 27.44
N GLU A 124 -59.59 6.09 27.55
CA GLU A 124 -60.70 5.19 27.95
C GLU A 124 -61.13 5.45 29.40
N GLN A 125 -60.18 5.64 30.32
CA GLN A 125 -60.48 6.04 31.70
C GLN A 125 -61.15 7.41 31.76
N GLN A 126 -60.70 8.38 30.96
CA GLN A 126 -61.31 9.71 30.89
C GLN A 126 -62.79 9.64 30.50
N ARG A 127 -63.14 8.83 29.50
CA ARG A 127 -64.56 8.61 29.13
C ARG A 127 -65.36 7.97 30.26
N LYS A 128 -64.73 7.09 31.03
CA LYS A 128 -65.35 6.44 32.20
C LYS A 128 -65.62 7.44 33.31
N LEU A 129 -64.68 8.36 33.58
CA LEU A 129 -64.87 9.47 34.51
C LEU A 129 -66.04 10.35 34.10
N GLU A 130 -66.09 10.79 32.83
CA GLU A 130 -67.19 11.60 32.32
C GLU A 130 -68.56 10.91 32.44
N SER A 131 -68.61 9.58 32.34
CA SER A 131 -69.83 8.80 32.57
C SER A 131 -70.23 8.76 34.05
N LEU A 132 -69.25 8.61 34.95
CA LEU A 132 -69.50 8.58 36.40
C LEU A 132 -69.94 9.96 36.91
N GLU A 133 -69.32 11.04 36.43
CA GLU A 133 -69.71 12.43 36.74
C GLU A 133 -71.16 12.72 36.31
N LYS A 134 -71.57 12.26 35.12
CA LYS A 134 -72.95 12.36 34.65
C LYS A 134 -73.92 11.59 35.54
N GLU A 135 -73.56 10.39 35.99
CA GLU A 135 -74.41 9.59 36.87
C GLU A 135 -74.52 10.22 38.27
N ILE A 136 -73.44 10.77 38.82
CA ILE A 136 -73.47 11.56 40.06
C ILE A 136 -74.44 12.73 39.90
N SER A 137 -74.32 13.50 38.82
CA SER A 137 -75.21 14.65 38.56
C SER A 137 -76.68 14.23 38.46
N ARG A 138 -76.96 13.08 37.84
CA ARG A 138 -78.31 12.51 37.73
C ARG A 138 -78.86 12.10 39.09
N LEU A 139 -78.08 11.36 39.89
CA LEU A 139 -78.48 10.89 41.21
C LEU A 139 -78.65 12.05 42.21
N GLU A 140 -77.81 13.08 42.13
CA GLU A 140 -77.95 14.32 42.91
C GLU A 140 -79.25 15.06 42.54
N GLY A 141 -79.61 15.11 41.26
CA GLY A 141 -80.88 15.65 40.80
C GLY A 141 -82.08 14.88 41.38
N LEU A 142 -82.07 13.55 41.30
CA LEU A 142 -83.13 12.69 41.87
C LEU A 142 -83.24 12.85 43.39
N ALA A 143 -82.11 12.92 44.09
CA ALA A 143 -82.08 13.16 45.53
C ALA A 143 -82.67 14.55 45.88
N ALA A 144 -82.36 15.58 45.09
CA ALA A 144 -82.90 16.92 45.28
C ALA A 144 -84.41 16.97 45.04
N GLU A 145 -84.92 16.29 44.00
CA GLU A 145 -86.36 16.18 43.72
C GLU A 145 -87.12 15.51 44.88
N LEU A 146 -86.59 14.41 45.42
CA LEU A 146 -87.17 13.72 46.58
C LEU A 146 -87.14 14.57 47.86
N ARG A 147 -86.12 15.41 48.03
CA ARG A 147 -86.03 16.36 49.17
C ARG A 147 -87.00 17.54 49.05
N GLN A 148 -87.36 17.95 47.83
CA GLN A 148 -88.27 19.08 47.57
C GLN A 148 -89.75 18.66 47.54
N GLY A 149 -90.07 17.37 47.35
CA GLY A 149 -91.42 16.84 47.49
C GLY A 149 -91.96 16.98 48.92
N LYS A 150 -93.28 17.22 49.08
CA LYS A 150 -93.94 17.17 50.41
C LYS A 150 -93.82 15.75 50.98
N PRO A 151 -93.14 15.53 52.12
CA PRO A 151 -92.79 14.19 52.57
C PRO A 151 -93.85 13.66 53.53
N VAL A 152 -94.48 12.49 53.27
CA VAL A 152 -95.15 11.71 54.36
C VAL A 152 -95.28 10.19 54.09
N VAL A 153 -94.40 9.53 53.30
CA VAL A 153 -94.53 8.07 53.15
C VAL A 153 -93.18 7.36 53.25
N ALA A 154 -93.08 6.36 54.14
CA ALA A 154 -91.93 5.46 54.34
C ALA A 154 -91.21 4.99 53.04
N PRO A 155 -91.90 4.69 51.91
CA PRO A 155 -91.22 4.33 50.66
C PRO A 155 -90.34 5.46 50.06
N GLU A 156 -90.65 6.73 50.28
CA GLU A 156 -89.86 7.86 49.75
C GLU A 156 -88.56 8.06 50.55
N GLN A 157 -88.60 7.84 51.87
CA GLN A 157 -87.42 7.84 52.72
C GLN A 157 -86.45 6.72 52.35
N LYS A 158 -86.96 5.49 52.17
CA LYS A 158 -86.11 4.36 51.76
C LYS A 158 -85.46 4.59 50.40
N ARG A 159 -86.19 5.18 49.44
CA ARG A 159 -85.64 5.56 48.12
C ARG A 159 -84.53 6.61 48.23
N LEU A 160 -84.69 7.59 49.13
CA LEU A 160 -83.66 8.59 49.38
C LEU A 160 -82.38 7.93 49.93
N GLU A 161 -82.51 7.05 50.94
CA GLU A 161 -81.38 6.31 51.51
C GLU A 161 -80.67 5.43 50.46
N ASP A 162 -81.43 4.74 49.60
CA ASP A 162 -80.88 3.92 48.51
C ASP A 162 -80.10 4.79 47.49
N ILE A 163 -80.62 5.98 47.15
CA ILE A 163 -79.94 6.93 46.24
C ILE A 163 -78.68 7.52 46.88
N GLU A 164 -78.72 7.88 48.17
CA GLU A 164 -77.56 8.39 48.89
C GLU A 164 -76.45 7.34 48.99
N LYS A 165 -76.81 6.08 49.21
CA LYS A 165 -75.86 4.96 49.16
C LYS A 165 -75.27 4.77 47.76
N ALA A 166 -76.10 4.81 46.72
CA ALA A 166 -75.63 4.73 45.34
C ALA A 166 -74.67 5.89 44.99
N LEU A 167 -74.96 7.12 45.44
CA LEU A 167 -74.07 8.27 45.29
C LEU A 167 -72.71 8.04 45.94
N GLN A 168 -72.68 7.46 47.15
CA GLN A 168 -71.44 7.14 47.84
C GLN A 168 -70.60 6.12 47.06
N GLU A 169 -71.24 5.06 46.54
CA GLU A 169 -70.58 4.02 45.73
C GLU A 169 -70.03 4.57 44.40
N VAL A 170 -70.80 5.42 43.71
CA VAL A 170 -70.37 6.06 42.45
C VAL A 170 -69.21 7.04 42.70
N ARG A 171 -69.26 7.84 43.79
CA ARG A 171 -68.16 8.74 44.16
C ARG A 171 -66.88 7.98 44.53
N GLN A 172 -66.99 6.85 45.22
CA GLN A 172 -65.83 6.01 45.49
C GLN A 172 -65.24 5.44 44.19
N SER A 173 -66.11 5.01 43.26
CA SER A 173 -65.70 4.53 41.94
C SER A 173 -65.05 5.63 41.08
N LEU A 174 -65.52 6.87 41.20
CA LEU A 174 -64.93 8.06 40.57
C LEU A 174 -63.50 8.26 41.08
N GLY A 175 -63.30 8.35 42.40
CA GLY A 175 -61.97 8.55 42.99
C GLY A 175 -60.97 7.44 42.63
N GLN A 176 -61.42 6.18 42.57
CA GLN A 176 -60.58 5.07 42.08
C GLN A 176 -60.21 5.20 40.60
N SER A 177 -61.14 5.70 39.78
CA SER A 177 -60.92 5.90 38.35
C SER A 177 -60.00 7.10 38.07
N GLU A 178 -60.08 8.15 38.89
CA GLU A 178 -59.19 9.32 38.82
C GLU A 178 -57.76 8.92 39.16
N ALA A 179 -57.57 8.14 40.24
CA ALA A 179 -56.26 7.61 40.63
C ALA A 179 -55.63 6.77 39.49
N LYS A 180 -56.41 5.84 38.92
CA LYS A 180 -55.96 5.03 37.77
C LYS A 180 -55.63 5.87 36.55
N ARG A 181 -56.38 6.94 36.28
CA ARG A 181 -56.08 7.86 35.17
C ARG A 181 -54.74 8.55 35.41
N GLY A 182 -54.49 9.05 36.62
CA GLY A 182 -53.22 9.66 36.99
C GLY A 182 -52.03 8.71 36.81
N GLU A 183 -52.16 7.44 37.22
CA GLU A 183 -51.14 6.41 37.01
C GLU A 183 -50.85 6.16 35.51
N LEU A 184 -51.89 6.11 34.68
CA LEU A 184 -51.75 5.93 33.22
C LEU A 184 -51.14 7.16 32.54
N GLU A 185 -51.48 8.37 32.99
CA GLU A 185 -50.90 9.62 32.50
C GLU A 185 -49.40 9.70 32.82
N GLU A 186 -49.00 9.32 34.04
CA GLU A 186 -47.59 9.26 34.43
C GLU A 186 -46.83 8.18 33.65
N SER A 187 -47.42 6.99 33.50
CA SER A 187 -46.86 5.90 32.68
C SER A 187 -46.68 6.31 31.21
N TYR A 188 -47.65 7.03 30.64
CA TYR A 188 -47.53 7.63 29.31
C TYR A 188 -46.37 8.63 29.23
N ARG A 189 -46.24 9.52 30.22
CA ARG A 189 -45.15 10.52 30.26
C ARG A 189 -43.79 9.84 30.28
N LEU A 190 -43.58 8.85 31.16
CA LEU A 190 -42.33 8.10 31.26
C LEU A 190 -41.99 7.33 29.98
N ALA A 191 -42.98 6.65 29.37
CA ALA A 191 -42.78 5.94 28.11
C ALA A 191 -42.40 6.92 26.97
N ARG A 192 -42.98 8.12 26.98
CA ARG A 192 -42.66 9.16 26.00
C ARG A 192 -41.26 9.73 26.19
N GLU A 193 -40.89 10.09 27.41
CA GLU A 193 -39.53 10.56 27.75
C GLU A 193 -38.45 9.54 27.35
N ARG A 194 -38.74 8.24 27.56
CA ARG A 194 -37.86 7.15 27.11
C ARG A 194 -37.71 7.12 25.59
N ALA A 195 -38.81 7.28 24.85
CA ALA A 195 -38.77 7.32 23.38
C ALA A 195 -37.99 8.54 22.85
N ASP A 196 -38.13 9.70 23.50
CA ASP A 196 -37.40 10.92 23.13
C ASP A 196 -35.89 10.77 23.43
N THR A 197 -35.54 10.16 24.58
CA THR A 197 -34.14 9.83 24.92
C THR A 197 -33.51 8.87 23.91
N LEU A 198 -34.22 7.81 23.53
CA LEU A 198 -33.75 6.87 22.51
C LEU A 198 -33.61 7.55 21.14
N THR A 199 -34.46 8.53 20.82
CA THR A 199 -34.31 9.31 19.59
C THR A 199 -32.99 10.08 19.56
N ALA A 200 -32.66 10.77 20.65
CA ALA A 200 -31.39 11.51 20.74
C ALA A 200 -30.16 10.58 20.65
N ARG A 201 -30.23 9.37 21.24
CA ARG A 201 -29.13 8.39 21.13
C ARG A 201 -28.97 7.83 19.73
N LEU A 202 -30.08 7.50 19.05
CA LEU A 202 -30.06 7.06 17.66
C LEU A 202 -29.43 8.11 16.74
N GLU A 203 -29.79 9.39 16.92
CA GLU A 203 -29.17 10.48 16.15
C GLU A 203 -27.65 10.57 16.35
N GLU A 204 -27.16 10.32 17.56
CA GLU A 204 -25.72 10.32 17.86
C GLU A 204 -25.01 9.07 17.31
N LEU A 205 -25.65 7.90 17.39
CA LEU A 205 -25.16 6.66 16.77
C LEU A 205 -25.07 6.81 15.24
N GLU A 206 -26.10 7.37 14.60
CA GLU A 206 -26.09 7.65 13.15
C GLU A 206 -24.96 8.60 12.75
N LYS A 207 -24.71 9.66 13.53
CA LYS A 207 -23.57 10.56 13.28
C LYS A 207 -22.23 9.83 13.43
N THR A 208 -22.11 8.98 14.43
CA THR A 208 -20.88 8.21 14.69
C THR A 208 -20.63 7.22 13.56
N LEU A 209 -21.65 6.50 13.09
CA LEU A 209 -21.57 5.60 11.93
C LEU A 209 -21.14 6.33 10.66
N ARG A 210 -21.74 7.50 10.37
CA ARG A 210 -21.34 8.32 9.21
C ARG A 210 -19.89 8.77 9.27
N ARG A 211 -19.38 9.11 10.47
CA ARG A 211 -17.95 9.45 10.64
C ARG A 211 -17.07 8.22 10.38
N LYS A 212 -17.48 7.05 10.86
CA LYS A 212 -16.77 5.79 10.62
C LYS A 212 -16.77 5.39 9.15
N ASP A 213 -17.88 5.59 8.42
CA ASP A 213 -17.94 5.39 6.96
C ASP A 213 -16.89 6.26 6.24
N GLN A 214 -16.79 7.53 6.62
CA GLN A 214 -15.78 8.45 6.06
C GLN A 214 -14.35 8.00 6.39
N GLU A 215 -14.09 7.58 7.62
CA GLU A 215 -12.79 7.01 8.01
C GLU A 215 -12.45 5.77 7.17
N PHE A 216 -13.42 4.89 6.96
CA PHE A 216 -13.28 3.70 6.12
C PHE A 216 -12.92 4.05 4.68
N ASP A 217 -13.64 4.99 4.05
CA ASP A 217 -13.37 5.42 2.68
C ASP A 217 -11.95 5.98 2.53
N THR A 218 -11.49 6.77 3.52
CA THR A 218 -10.12 7.31 3.50
C THR A 218 -9.08 6.21 3.64
N LEU A 219 -9.29 5.24 4.52
CA LEU A 219 -8.38 4.11 4.70
C LEU A 219 -8.35 3.19 3.48
N ALA A 220 -9.51 2.87 2.91
CA ALA A 220 -9.62 2.08 1.69
C ALA A 220 -8.88 2.75 0.52
N SER A 221 -9.05 4.07 0.36
CA SER A 221 -8.32 4.85 -0.65
C SER A 221 -6.80 4.80 -0.42
N SER A 222 -6.35 4.93 0.82
CA SER A 222 -4.93 4.87 1.17
C SER A 222 -4.33 3.47 0.92
N LEU A 223 -5.09 2.41 1.20
CA LEU A 223 -4.68 1.03 0.96
C LEU A 223 -4.52 0.77 -0.54
N MET A 224 -5.48 1.24 -1.36
CA MET A 224 -5.41 1.12 -2.82
C MET A 224 -4.17 1.84 -3.37
N GLN A 225 -3.86 3.04 -2.87
CA GLN A 225 -2.64 3.77 -3.26
C GLN A 225 -1.36 3.02 -2.86
N ALA A 226 -1.32 2.43 -1.66
CA ALA A 226 -0.18 1.65 -1.20
C ALA A 226 0.02 0.38 -2.04
N GLN A 227 -1.06 -0.31 -2.40
CA GLN A 227 -1.02 -1.48 -3.27
C GLN A 227 -0.53 -1.14 -4.69
N GLU A 228 -1.00 -0.04 -5.27
CA GLU A 228 -0.53 0.39 -6.58
C GLU A 228 0.96 0.75 -6.57
N ARG A 229 1.43 1.42 -5.51
CA ARG A 229 2.85 1.71 -5.33
C ARG A 229 3.69 0.45 -5.14
N ALA A 230 3.17 -0.55 -4.41
CA ALA A 230 3.84 -1.83 -4.25
C ALA A 230 4.00 -2.54 -5.61
N ARG A 231 2.95 -2.56 -6.44
CA ARG A 231 3.01 -3.11 -7.81
C ARG A 231 4.02 -2.39 -8.69
N GLN A 232 4.09 -1.07 -8.63
CA GLN A 232 5.10 -0.29 -9.36
C GLN A 232 6.51 -0.71 -8.95
N LEU A 233 6.77 -0.80 -7.64
CA LEU A 233 8.08 -1.23 -7.13
C LEU A 233 8.41 -2.67 -7.55
N GLU A 234 7.44 -3.58 -7.55
CA GLU A 234 7.61 -4.96 -8.04
C GLU A 234 8.00 -5.01 -9.51
N THR A 235 7.58 -4.04 -10.34
CA THR A 235 8.01 -3.95 -11.74
C THR A 235 9.36 -3.26 -11.92
N GLU A 236 9.70 -2.30 -11.07
CA GLU A 236 10.95 -1.53 -11.15
C GLU A 236 12.16 -2.31 -10.61
N LEU A 237 11.98 -3.12 -9.55
CA LEU A 237 13.07 -3.88 -8.93
C LEU A 237 13.78 -4.83 -9.92
N PRO A 238 13.06 -5.66 -10.70
CA PRO A 238 13.67 -6.56 -11.67
C PRO A 238 14.47 -5.80 -12.74
N LEU A 239 13.95 -4.67 -13.22
CA LEU A 239 14.63 -3.82 -14.21
C LEU A 239 15.94 -3.27 -13.65
N SER A 240 15.94 -2.77 -12.42
CA SER A 240 17.16 -2.30 -11.75
C SER A 240 18.15 -3.43 -11.53
N SER A 241 17.68 -4.61 -11.11
CA SER A 241 18.55 -5.76 -10.88
C SER A 241 19.20 -6.28 -12.18
N GLY A 242 18.46 -6.30 -13.29
CA GLY A 242 19.00 -6.65 -14.61
C GLY A 242 20.04 -5.65 -15.09
N MET A 243 19.84 -4.35 -14.85
CA MET A 243 20.83 -3.31 -15.16
C MET A 243 22.13 -3.50 -14.37
N GLU A 244 22.03 -3.89 -13.08
CA GLU A 244 23.22 -4.20 -12.27
C GLU A 244 23.97 -5.43 -12.78
N GLU A 245 23.26 -6.48 -13.18
CA GLU A 245 23.88 -7.68 -13.77
C GLU A 245 24.59 -7.36 -15.08
N GLU A 246 23.96 -6.60 -15.97
CA GLU A 246 24.57 -6.16 -17.23
C GLU A 246 25.83 -5.33 -16.98
N MET A 247 25.78 -4.38 -16.05
CA MET A 247 26.95 -3.59 -15.63
C MET A 247 28.07 -4.46 -15.07
N ARG A 248 27.76 -5.51 -14.30
CA ARG A 248 28.75 -6.46 -13.79
C ARG A 248 29.39 -7.26 -14.90
N GLU A 249 28.62 -7.72 -15.89
CA GLU A 249 29.15 -8.41 -17.06
C GLU A 249 30.06 -7.50 -17.89
N GLN A 250 29.62 -6.27 -18.18
CA GLN A 250 30.43 -5.28 -18.89
C GLN A 250 31.76 -5.00 -18.18
N LEU A 251 31.73 -4.87 -16.85
CA LEU A 251 32.92 -4.65 -16.04
C LEU A 251 33.85 -5.87 -16.02
N SER A 252 33.30 -7.08 -16.01
CA SER A 252 34.07 -8.32 -16.16
C SER A 252 34.75 -8.40 -17.54
N GLY A 253 34.01 -8.10 -18.61
CA GLY A 253 34.54 -8.04 -19.97
C GLY A 253 35.65 -7.01 -20.12
N ALA A 254 35.45 -5.80 -19.58
CA ALA A 254 36.46 -4.74 -19.58
C ALA A 254 37.74 -5.15 -18.81
N ARG A 255 37.60 -5.88 -17.70
CA ARG A 255 38.74 -6.42 -16.95
C ARG A 255 39.52 -7.45 -17.76
N SER A 256 38.83 -8.39 -18.41
CA SER A 256 39.47 -9.38 -19.29
C SER A 256 40.25 -8.70 -20.42
N GLN A 257 39.64 -7.71 -21.08
CA GLN A 257 40.31 -6.95 -22.14
C GLN A 257 41.55 -6.20 -21.61
N ALA A 258 41.47 -5.60 -20.43
CA ALA A 258 42.60 -4.93 -19.81
C ALA A 258 43.75 -5.91 -19.47
N GLU A 259 43.44 -7.14 -19.07
CA GLU A 259 44.45 -8.19 -18.84
C GLU A 259 45.11 -8.65 -20.14
N ASP A 260 44.35 -8.85 -21.21
CA ASP A 260 44.88 -9.20 -22.52
C ASP A 260 45.79 -8.11 -23.08
N LEU A 261 45.39 -6.84 -22.96
CA LEU A 261 46.22 -5.70 -23.36
C LEU A 261 47.52 -5.62 -22.53
N ARG A 262 47.47 -5.94 -21.22
CA ARG A 262 48.67 -6.00 -20.37
C ARG A 262 49.62 -7.12 -20.82
N ARG A 263 49.09 -8.28 -21.19
CA ARG A 263 49.91 -9.38 -21.74
C ARG A 263 50.57 -8.99 -23.05
N GLN A 264 49.80 -8.43 -23.98
CA GLN A 264 50.34 -7.93 -25.24
C GLN A 264 51.42 -6.87 -25.03
N LEU A 265 51.20 -5.93 -24.09
CA LEU A 265 52.20 -4.90 -23.78
C LEU A 265 53.48 -5.53 -23.20
N ALA A 266 53.37 -6.53 -22.34
CA ALA A 266 54.53 -7.27 -21.82
C ALA A 266 55.28 -8.04 -22.91
N GLU A 267 54.57 -8.68 -23.84
CA GLU A 267 55.17 -9.35 -25.00
C GLU A 267 55.92 -8.36 -25.89
N ARG A 268 55.30 -7.21 -26.21
CA ARG A 268 55.96 -6.14 -26.97
C ARG A 268 57.18 -5.58 -26.27
N GLN A 269 57.13 -5.46 -24.94
CA GLN A 269 58.29 -5.02 -24.16
C GLN A 269 59.44 -6.04 -24.26
N HIS A 270 59.14 -7.34 -24.17
CA HIS A 270 60.14 -8.39 -24.37
C HIS A 270 60.71 -8.41 -25.80
N GLU A 271 59.88 -8.18 -26.82
CA GLU A 271 60.35 -8.01 -28.21
C GLU A 271 61.29 -6.80 -28.34
N LEU A 272 60.95 -5.66 -27.74
CA LEU A 272 61.80 -4.47 -27.74
C LEU A 272 63.14 -4.73 -27.04
N ASP A 273 63.14 -5.36 -25.86
CA ASP A 273 64.36 -5.69 -25.14
C ASP A 273 65.26 -6.64 -25.95
N ARG A 274 64.65 -7.59 -26.67
CA ARG A 274 65.36 -8.49 -27.58
C ARG A 274 65.97 -7.74 -28.76
N LEU A 275 65.20 -6.90 -29.44
CA LEU A 275 65.68 -6.09 -30.56
C LEU A 275 66.79 -5.11 -30.13
N GLN A 276 66.70 -4.54 -28.93
CA GLN A 276 67.76 -3.71 -28.36
C GLN A 276 69.06 -4.51 -28.15
N LYS A 277 68.98 -5.74 -27.62
CA LYS A 277 70.16 -6.62 -27.50
C LYS A 277 70.73 -6.99 -28.87
N GLU A 278 69.88 -7.35 -29.84
CA GLU A 278 70.31 -7.64 -31.21
C GLU A 278 71.00 -6.43 -31.85
N LEU A 279 70.46 -5.22 -31.66
CA LEU A 279 71.08 -3.97 -32.12
C LEU A 279 72.46 -3.75 -31.48
N GLN A 280 72.58 -3.90 -30.16
CA GLN A 280 73.87 -3.80 -29.46
C GLN A 280 74.90 -4.81 -30.00
N THR A 281 74.48 -6.05 -30.26
CA THR A 281 75.39 -7.05 -30.84
C THR A 281 75.81 -6.69 -32.26
N ALA A 282 74.91 -6.14 -33.08
CA ALA A 282 75.23 -5.67 -34.42
C ALA A 282 76.24 -4.50 -34.40
N GLU A 283 76.11 -3.58 -33.44
CA GLU A 283 77.07 -2.49 -33.24
C GLU A 283 78.45 -3.00 -32.80
N LEU A 284 78.51 -4.00 -31.91
CA LEU A 284 79.77 -4.67 -31.53
C LEU A 284 80.42 -5.38 -32.72
N VAL A 285 79.64 -6.05 -33.57
CA VAL A 285 80.17 -6.67 -34.80
C VAL A 285 80.68 -5.60 -35.77
N LYS A 286 79.96 -4.49 -35.93
CA LYS A 286 80.38 -3.38 -36.80
C LYS A 286 81.70 -2.76 -36.34
N THR A 287 81.90 -2.56 -35.04
CA THR A 287 83.16 -2.07 -34.47
C THR A 287 84.29 -3.07 -34.66
N ALA A 288 84.06 -4.36 -34.38
CA ALA A 288 85.06 -5.41 -34.62
C ALA A 288 85.46 -5.53 -36.10
N LEU A 289 84.52 -5.36 -37.04
CA LEU A 289 84.84 -5.31 -38.48
C LEU A 289 85.69 -4.09 -38.83
N ALA A 290 85.39 -2.91 -38.28
CA ALA A 290 86.20 -1.71 -38.49
C ALA A 290 87.64 -1.88 -37.94
N GLU A 291 87.78 -2.49 -36.76
CA GLU A 291 89.09 -2.86 -36.19
C GLU A 291 89.82 -3.87 -37.08
N ARG A 292 89.12 -4.88 -37.60
CA ARG A 292 89.69 -5.84 -38.55
C ARG A 292 90.20 -5.13 -39.81
N ASP A 293 89.43 -4.20 -40.37
CA ASP A 293 89.79 -3.49 -41.59
C ASP A 293 90.96 -2.52 -41.39
N THR A 294 91.09 -1.90 -40.21
CA THR A 294 92.29 -1.12 -39.87
C THR A 294 93.50 -2.04 -39.69
N ARG A 295 93.32 -3.23 -39.11
CA ARG A 295 94.39 -4.22 -38.98
C ARG A 295 94.85 -4.72 -40.35
N ILE A 296 93.93 -5.03 -41.26
CA ILE A 296 94.23 -5.43 -42.64
C ILE A 296 95.04 -4.34 -43.32
N ARG A 297 94.58 -3.08 -43.31
CA ARG A 297 95.34 -1.94 -43.86
C ARG A 297 96.75 -1.83 -43.30
N SER A 298 96.92 -1.95 -41.98
CA SER A 298 98.25 -1.92 -41.36
C SER A 298 99.17 -3.08 -41.79
N LEU A 299 98.59 -4.25 -42.10
CA LEU A 299 99.33 -5.40 -42.59
C LEU A 299 99.67 -5.24 -44.08
N GLU A 300 98.76 -4.69 -44.87
CA GLU A 300 98.98 -4.34 -46.28
C GLU A 300 100.11 -3.31 -46.40
N GLU A 301 100.08 -2.22 -45.62
CA GLU A 301 101.18 -1.24 -45.55
C GLU A 301 102.52 -1.89 -45.19
N LYS A 302 102.53 -2.81 -44.21
CA LYS A 302 103.74 -3.55 -43.84
C LYS A 302 104.23 -4.47 -44.96
N LEU A 303 103.32 -5.11 -45.70
CA LEU A 303 103.65 -5.96 -46.84
C LEU A 303 104.18 -5.13 -48.01
N GLU A 304 103.62 -3.95 -48.25
CA GLU A 304 104.08 -2.97 -49.24
C GLU A 304 105.51 -2.52 -48.91
N ALA A 305 105.75 -2.09 -47.67
CA ALA A 305 107.08 -1.72 -47.19
C ALA A 305 108.10 -2.87 -47.32
N TYR A 306 107.66 -4.12 -47.09
CA TYR A 306 108.51 -5.30 -47.27
C TYR A 306 108.80 -5.59 -48.76
N ARG A 307 107.86 -5.30 -49.66
CA ARG A 307 108.06 -5.42 -51.12
C ARG A 307 108.98 -4.33 -51.65
N GLU A 308 108.82 -3.09 -51.19
CA GLU A 308 109.68 -1.97 -51.56
C GLU A 308 111.12 -2.18 -51.09
N ALA A 309 111.32 -2.69 -49.86
CA ALA A 309 112.65 -3.08 -49.36
C ALA A 309 113.34 -4.18 -50.20
N ARG A 310 112.56 -4.95 -50.97
CA ARG A 310 113.05 -6.02 -51.85
C ARG A 310 113.30 -5.55 -53.30
N GLN A 311 112.87 -4.34 -53.66
CA GLN A 311 113.05 -3.72 -54.99
C GLN A 311 114.02 -2.52 -54.94
N GLY A 312 115.18 -2.70 -54.30
CA GLY A 312 116.34 -1.82 -54.53
C GLY A 312 116.88 -1.96 -55.97
N PRO A 313 117.61 -0.95 -56.50
CA PRO A 313 117.75 -0.71 -57.95
C PRO A 313 118.61 -1.73 -58.71
N SER A 314 118.10 -2.11 -59.89
CA SER A 314 118.71 -2.75 -61.08
C SER A 314 120.20 -3.18 -61.02
N PRO A 315 120.53 -4.47 -61.21
CA PRO A 315 121.91 -4.94 -61.29
C PRO A 315 122.39 -5.02 -62.75
N ALA A 316 122.99 -3.93 -63.21
CA ALA A 316 123.96 -3.93 -64.31
C ALA A 316 125.35 -3.56 -63.75
N ASP A 317 125.94 -4.40 -62.88
CA ASP A 317 127.40 -4.57 -62.76
C ASP A 317 127.75 -5.70 -61.74
N PRO A 318 128.29 -6.86 -62.17
CA PRO A 318 128.62 -7.97 -61.26
C PRO A 318 129.81 -7.67 -60.33
N VAL A 319 130.63 -6.67 -60.62
CA VAL A 319 131.82 -6.33 -59.81
C VAL A 319 131.45 -5.63 -58.50
N ALA A 320 130.42 -4.78 -58.51
CA ALA A 320 129.92 -4.13 -57.29
C ALA A 320 129.24 -5.11 -56.33
N ARG A 321 128.63 -6.19 -56.85
CA ARG A 321 128.02 -7.26 -56.05
C ARG A 321 129.05 -8.12 -55.34
N ALA A 322 130.21 -8.35 -55.95
CA ALA A 322 131.34 -9.01 -55.29
C ALA A 322 131.88 -8.15 -54.12
N GLN A 323 132.03 -6.85 -54.33
CA GLN A 323 132.52 -5.93 -53.28
C GLN A 323 131.52 -5.75 -52.12
N ALA A 324 130.22 -5.72 -52.40
CA ALA A 324 129.18 -5.67 -51.36
C ALA A 324 129.12 -6.96 -50.54
N LEU A 325 129.25 -8.13 -51.18
CA LEU A 325 129.32 -9.42 -50.47
C LEU A 325 130.62 -9.57 -49.68
N GLU A 326 131.75 -9.05 -50.16
CA GLU A 326 133.00 -8.99 -49.39
C GLU A 326 132.87 -8.07 -48.17
N ALA A 327 132.21 -6.92 -48.30
CA ALA A 327 131.94 -6.03 -47.18
C ALA A 327 130.99 -6.67 -46.14
N GLU A 328 129.97 -7.39 -46.61
CA GLU A 328 129.03 -8.11 -45.73
C GLU A 328 129.72 -9.29 -45.02
N LEU A 329 130.58 -10.04 -45.71
CA LEU A 329 131.44 -11.06 -45.11
C LEU A 329 132.40 -10.45 -44.09
N ALA A 330 133.01 -9.30 -44.37
CA ALA A 330 133.88 -8.62 -43.42
C ALA A 330 133.14 -8.14 -42.15
N VAL A 331 131.86 -7.74 -42.27
CA VAL A 331 131.02 -7.42 -41.10
C VAL A 331 130.65 -8.69 -40.32
N LYS A 332 130.32 -9.79 -41.01
CA LYS A 332 130.05 -11.09 -40.41
C LYS A 332 131.29 -11.65 -39.70
N ASP A 333 132.48 -11.54 -40.27
CA ASP A 333 133.75 -11.95 -39.65
C ASP A 333 134.07 -11.12 -38.40
N ARG A 334 133.75 -9.81 -38.39
CA ARG A 334 133.87 -8.99 -37.18
C ARG A 334 132.85 -9.40 -36.10
N GLN A 335 131.62 -9.76 -36.49
CA GLN A 335 130.62 -10.26 -35.55
C GLN A 335 131.00 -11.63 -34.99
N ILE A 336 131.51 -12.53 -35.82
CA ILE A 336 132.05 -13.83 -35.40
C ILE A 336 133.25 -13.61 -34.48
N GLY A 337 134.20 -12.73 -34.81
CA GLY A 337 135.33 -12.40 -33.94
C GLY A 337 134.91 -11.79 -32.60
N ARG A 338 133.85 -10.97 -32.56
CA ARG A 338 133.26 -10.48 -31.29
C ARG A 338 132.60 -11.60 -30.51
N LEU A 339 131.85 -12.48 -31.16
CA LEU A 339 131.25 -13.65 -30.51
C LEU A 339 132.33 -14.60 -29.98
N GLU A 340 133.40 -14.85 -30.72
CA GLU A 340 134.55 -15.65 -30.28
C GLU A 340 135.31 -15.00 -29.11
N GLN A 341 135.50 -13.68 -29.11
CA GLN A 341 136.03 -12.98 -27.92
C GLN A 341 135.10 -13.09 -26.71
N THR A 342 133.78 -13.02 -26.94
CA THR A 342 132.79 -13.17 -25.87
C THR A 342 132.83 -14.60 -25.32
N ILE A 343 132.94 -15.61 -26.18
CA ILE A 343 133.10 -17.02 -25.80
C ILE A 343 134.42 -17.24 -25.06
N ARG A 344 135.56 -16.66 -25.49
CA ARG A 344 136.84 -16.75 -24.77
C ARG A 344 136.81 -16.08 -23.40
N ARG A 345 136.10 -14.95 -23.26
CA ARG A 345 135.88 -14.29 -21.96
C ARG A 345 134.98 -15.12 -21.04
N LEU A 346 133.97 -15.80 -21.59
CA LEU A 346 133.10 -16.71 -20.83
C LEU A 346 133.75 -18.07 -20.51
N SER A 347 134.82 -18.45 -21.24
CA SER A 347 135.51 -19.75 -21.09
C SER A 347 136.87 -19.67 -20.36
N SER A 348 137.30 -18.50 -19.89
CA SER A 348 138.50 -18.38 -19.05
C SER A 348 138.14 -18.58 -17.57
N PRO A 349 138.64 -19.63 -16.91
CA PRO A 349 138.37 -19.88 -15.50
C PRO A 349 139.02 -18.82 -14.61
N GLN A 350 138.28 -18.35 -13.61
CA GLN A 350 138.90 -17.75 -12.42
C GLN A 350 139.54 -18.88 -11.61
N LEU A 351 140.84 -19.14 -11.86
CA LEU A 351 141.88 -19.61 -10.93
C LEU A 351 143.11 -20.13 -11.70
#